data_AF-A0A379LUY8-F1
#
_entry.id   AF-A0A379LUY8-F1
#
_cell.length_a   1.000
_cell.length_b   1.000
_cell.length_c   1.000
_cell.angle_alpha   90.00
_cell.angle_beta   90.00
_cell.angle_gamma   90.00
#
_symmetry.space_group_name_H-M   'P 1'
#
loop_
_entity.id
_entity.type
_entity.pdbx_description
1 polymer ?
#
loop_
_entity_poly.entity_id
_entity_poly.type
_entity_poly.pdbx_seq_one_letter_code
_entity_poly.pdbx_strand_id
1 'polypeptide(L)'
;MDFVSLNESFSPLQKLTSSPLLLHVHEILSSEDADTKIAINITDKPDLFSLLLVTTNAKENYWNMHIFYMDQVEKHNKEYRYHTFSNNESIHLHNCLSQLFK
;
A
#
# COMPACT_ATOMS: atom_id res chain seq x y z
N MET A 1 -10.70 -5.98 5.57
CA MET A 1 -9.63 -4.97 5.64
C MET A 1 -10.20 -3.81 6.41
N ASP A 2 -9.54 -3.41 7.50
CA ASP A 2 -9.97 -2.29 8.32
C ASP A 2 -9.30 -1.02 7.79
N PHE A 3 -10.09 0.01 7.49
CA PHE A 3 -9.59 1.29 7.01
C PHE A 3 -9.35 2.21 8.20
N VAL A 4 -8.18 2.84 8.24
CA VAL A 4 -7.76 3.75 9.31
C VAL A 4 -7.60 5.17 8.77
N SER A 5 -7.68 6.14 9.68
CA SER A 5 -7.42 7.54 9.36
C SER A 5 -5.94 7.76 9.00
N LEU A 6 -5.64 8.82 8.24
CA LEU A 6 -4.27 9.12 7.78
C LEU A 6 -3.25 9.20 8.94
N ASN A 7 -3.66 9.74 10.09
CA ASN A 7 -2.83 9.84 11.29
C ASN A 7 -2.58 8.49 11.99
N GLU A 8 -3.50 7.54 11.89
CA GLU A 8 -3.37 6.18 12.47
C GLU A 8 -2.68 5.20 11.51
N SER A 9 -2.59 5.55 10.22
CA SER A 9 -2.01 4.72 9.15
C SER A 9 -0.50 4.52 9.26
N PHE A 10 0.20 5.34 10.05
CA PHE A 10 1.66 5.28 10.15
C PHE A 10 2.18 4.24 11.15
N SER A 11 1.37 3.72 12.07
CA SER A 11 1.83 2.76 13.10
C SER A 11 2.43 1.47 12.53
N PRO A 12 1.89 0.85 11.45
CA PRO A 12 2.53 -0.30 10.80
C PRO A 12 3.85 0.05 10.11
N LEU A 13 3.95 1.27 9.56
CA LEU A 13 5.12 1.76 8.82
C LEU A 13 6.29 2.11 9.75
N GLN A 14 6.03 2.48 11.01
CA GLN A 14 7.07 2.78 12.02
C GLN A 14 7.99 1.58 12.31
N LYS A 15 7.54 0.35 12.03
CA LYS A 15 8.36 -0.86 12.17
C LYS A 15 9.34 -1.08 11.02
N LEU A 16 9.17 -0.36 9.91
CA LEU A 16 10.05 -0.45 8.75
C LEU A 16 11.25 0.45 8.97
N THR A 17 12.45 -0.10 8.76
CA THR A 17 13.69 0.67 8.79
C THR A 17 13.63 1.78 7.72
N SER A 18 14.15 2.96 8.06
CA SER A 18 14.19 4.09 7.13
C SER A 18 14.83 3.68 5.81
N SER A 19 14.06 3.75 4.72
CA SER A 19 14.40 3.19 3.41
C SER A 19 13.76 4.03 2.29
N PRO A 20 14.27 3.94 1.04
CA PRO A 20 13.64 4.58 -0.12
C PRO A 20 12.16 4.20 -0.31
N LEU A 21 11.78 2.99 0.11
CA LEU A 21 10.39 2.55 0.16
C LEU A 21 9.55 3.40 1.12
N LEU A 22 10.05 3.64 2.33
CA LEU A 22 9.32 4.41 3.34
C LEU A 22 9.09 5.85 2.88
N LEU A 23 10.10 6.47 2.24
CA LEU A 23 9.98 7.80 1.65
C LEU A 23 8.90 7.84 0.57
N HIS A 24 8.89 6.87 -0.35
CA HIS A 24 7.88 6.82 -1.41
C HIS A 24 6.46 6.60 -0.85
N VAL A 25 6.31 5.74 0.17
CA VAL A 25 5.02 5.60 0.87
C VAL A 25 4.58 6.91 1.51
N HIS A 26 5.50 7.64 2.15
CA HIS A 26 5.20 8.96 2.71
C HIS A 26 4.78 9.98 1.64
N GLU A 27 5.44 9.99 0.48
CA GLU A 27 5.08 10.88 -0.64
C GLU A 27 3.67 10.62 -1.13
N ILE A 28 3.28 9.34 -1.30
CA ILE A 28 1.91 8.97 -1.68
C ILE A 28 0.94 9.48 -0.61
N LEU A 29 1.14 9.10 0.65
CA LEU A 29 0.22 9.47 1.74
C LEU A 29 0.11 10.99 1.96
N SER A 30 1.19 11.75 1.72
CA SER A 30 1.19 13.21 1.87
C SER A 30 0.47 13.92 0.72
N SER A 31 0.24 13.24 -0.41
CA SER A 31 -0.51 13.76 -1.55
C SER A 31 -2.01 13.47 -1.48
N GLU A 32 -2.43 12.57 -0.58
CA GLU A 32 -3.81 12.18 -0.40
C GLU A 32 -4.59 13.26 0.39
N ASP A 33 -5.89 13.39 0.08
CA ASP A 33 -6.78 14.31 0.78
C ASP A 33 -7.05 13.86 2.24
N ALA A 34 -7.40 14.80 3.11
CA ALA A 34 -7.67 14.53 4.52
C ALA A 34 -8.82 13.53 4.76
N ASP A 35 -9.78 13.44 3.84
CA ASP A 35 -10.91 12.51 3.92
C ASP A 35 -10.58 11.12 3.32
N THR A 36 -9.35 10.92 2.87
CA THR A 36 -8.89 9.65 2.30
C THR A 36 -8.78 8.58 3.38
N LYS A 37 -9.41 7.44 3.11
CA LYS A 37 -9.27 6.23 3.91
C LYS A 37 -8.10 5.41 3.39
N ILE A 38 -7.31 4.90 4.32
CA ILE A 38 -6.11 4.13 3.99
C ILE A 38 -6.21 2.74 4.59
N ALA A 39 -5.83 1.72 3.82
CA ALA A 39 -5.60 0.37 4.31
C ALA A 39 -4.18 -0.07 3.91
N ILE A 40 -3.45 -0.60 4.88
CA ILE A 40 -2.07 -1.08 4.69
C ILE A 40 -2.02 -2.55 5.09
N ASN A 41 -1.41 -3.37 4.23
CA ASN A 41 -1.11 -4.76 4.54
C ASN A 41 0.36 -5.04 4.23
N ILE A 42 1.10 -5.54 5.23
CA ILE A 42 2.53 -5.82 5.14
C ILE A 42 2.74 -7.31 5.34
N THR A 43 3.46 -7.93 4.42
CA THR A 43 4.02 -9.27 4.58
C THR A 43 5.53 -9.15 4.59
N ASP A 44 6.15 -9.47 5.72
CA ASP A 44 7.60 -9.52 5.84
C ASP A 44 8.03 -10.93 6.27
N LYS A 45 8.67 -11.64 5.35
CA LYS A 45 9.22 -12.99 5.49
C LYS A 45 10.70 -12.95 5.15
N PRO A 46 11.50 -13.96 5.56
CA PRO A 46 12.93 -14.00 5.26
C PRO A 46 13.24 -13.78 3.76
N ASP A 47 12.44 -14.39 2.89
CA ASP A 47 12.72 -14.42 1.46
C ASP A 47 11.93 -13.39 0.65
N LEU A 48 11.00 -12.69 1.31
CA LEU A 48 9.99 -11.88 0.63
C LEU A 48 9.56 -10.73 1.53
N PHE A 49 9.46 -9.55 0.95
CA PHE A 49 8.71 -8.45 1.51
C PHE A 49 7.67 -7.98 0.50
N SER A 50 6.46 -7.72 0.96
CA SER A 50 5.45 -7.01 0.18
C SER A 50 4.66 -6.06 1.05
N LEU A 51 4.39 -4.88 0.52
CA LEU A 51 3.50 -3.89 1.12
C LEU A 51 2.41 -3.56 0.10
N LEU A 52 1.16 -3.76 0.51
CA LEU A 52 -0.03 -3.33 -0.21
C LEU A 52 -0.57 -2.10 0.51
N LEU A 53 -0.62 -0.98 -0.18
CA LEU A 53 -1.24 0.26 0.28
C LEU A 53 -2.46 0.53 -0.61
N VAL A 54 -3.60 0.73 0.02
CA VAL A 54 -4.85 1.08 -0.64
C VAL A 54 -5.32 2.42 -0.12
N THR A 55 -5.53 3.38 -1.02
CA THR A 55 -6.12 4.68 -0.70
C THR A 55 -7.47 4.80 -1.39
N THR A 56 -8.47 5.27 -0.67
CA THR A 56 -9.81 5.49 -1.24
C THR A 56 -10.46 6.74 -0.68
N ASN A 57 -11.08 7.51 -1.55
CA ASN A 57 -11.84 8.69 -1.17
C ASN A 57 -13.25 8.60 -1.75
N ALA A 58 -14.24 8.62 -0.86
CA ALA A 58 -15.64 8.52 -1.26
C ALA A 58 -16.17 9.80 -1.94
N LYS A 59 -15.61 10.98 -1.62
CA LYS A 59 -16.02 12.27 -2.21
C LYS A 59 -15.59 12.37 -3.67
N GLU A 60 -14.37 11.93 -3.96
CA GLU A 60 -13.78 11.97 -5.30
C GLU A 60 -13.99 10.69 -6.11
N ASN A 61 -14.60 9.67 -5.49
CA ASN A 61 -14.90 8.37 -6.10
C ASN A 61 -13.65 7.71 -6.73
N TYR A 62 -12.54 7.72 -5.98
CA TYR A 62 -11.33 7.00 -6.39
C TYR A 62 -10.93 5.91 -5.41
N TRP A 63 -10.22 4.94 -5.96
CA TRP A 63 -9.59 3.83 -5.30
C TRP A 63 -8.25 3.57 -5.97
N ASN A 64 -7.15 3.79 -5.26
CA ASN A 64 -5.82 3.48 -5.76
C ASN A 64 -5.24 2.32 -4.96
N MET A 65 -4.53 1.44 -5.68
CA MET A 65 -3.82 0.32 -5.09
C MET A 65 -2.35 0.41 -5.48
N HIS A 66 -1.50 0.45 -4.46
CA HIS A 66 -0.06 0.54 -4.56
C HIS A 66 0.54 -0.76 -4.01
N ILE A 67 1.36 -1.43 -4.83
CA ILE A 67 2.07 -2.64 -4.44
C ILE A 67 3.56 -2.36 -4.47
N PHE A 68 4.21 -2.61 -3.34
CA PHE A 68 5.65 -2.62 -3.17
C PHE A 68 6.09 -4.05 -2.93
N TYR A 69 7.17 -4.46 -3.57
CA TYR A 69 7.66 -5.84 -3.51
C TYR A 69 9.18 -5.88 -3.49
N MET A 70 9.74 -6.77 -2.67
CA MET A 70 11.16 -7.12 -2.66
C MET A 70 11.31 -8.63 -2.47
N ASP A 71 11.97 -9.31 -3.40
CA ASP A 71 12.51 -10.64 -3.13
C ASP A 71 13.86 -10.56 -2.40
N GLN A 72 14.51 -11.71 -2.18
CA GLN A 72 15.83 -11.77 -1.52
C GLN A 72 16.89 -10.88 -2.19
N VAL A 73 16.91 -10.81 -3.52
CA VAL A 73 17.90 -10.03 -4.27
C VAL A 73 17.62 -8.54 -4.08
N GLU A 74 16.37 -8.12 -4.21
CA GLU A 74 16.00 -6.72 -3.96
C GLU A 74 16.24 -6.30 -2.52
N LYS A 75 15.94 -7.17 -1.54
CA LYS A 75 16.27 -6.94 -0.12
C LYS A 75 17.77 -6.74 0.08
N HIS A 76 18.60 -7.56 -0.56
CA HIS A 76 20.05 -7.45 -0.48
C HIS A 76 20.54 -6.11 -1.07
N ASN A 77 19.96 -5.71 -2.20
CA ASN A 77 20.34 -4.49 -2.91
C ASN A 77 19.68 -3.22 -2.35
N LYS A 78 18.74 -3.35 -1.39
CA LYS A 78 17.89 -2.26 -0.87
C LYS A 78 17.05 -1.59 -1.96
N GLU A 79 16.66 -2.35 -2.97
CA GLU A 79 15.79 -1.93 -4.06
C GLU A 79 14.37 -2.45 -3.82
N TYR A 80 13.40 -1.91 -4.56
CA TYR A 80 12.03 -2.45 -4.54
C TYR A 80 11.38 -2.27 -5.89
N ARG A 81 10.46 -3.18 -6.19
CA ARG A 81 9.54 -3.07 -7.32
C ARG A 81 8.29 -2.35 -6.83
N TYR A 82 7.78 -1.45 -7.67
CA TYR A 82 6.59 -0.68 -7.39
C TYR A 82 5.61 -0.79 -8.55
N HIS A 83 4.35 -0.99 -8.22
CA HIS A 83 3.26 -0.95 -9.18
C HIS A 83 2.08 -0.21 -8.58
N THR A 84 1.44 0.62 -9.41
CA THR A 84 0.19 1.28 -9.07
C THR A 84 -0.85 0.90 -10.11
N PHE A 85 -2.07 0.68 -9.65
CA PHE A 85 -3.21 0.38 -10.50
C PHE A 85 -4.08 1.62 -10.66
N SER A 86 -4.56 1.87 -11.87
CA SER A 86 -5.56 2.92 -12.10
C SER A 86 -6.85 2.65 -11.32
N ASN A 87 -7.70 3.66 -11.17
CA ASN A 87 -8.95 3.56 -10.41
C ASN A 87 -9.81 2.35 -10.87
N ASN A 88 -9.98 2.17 -12.18
CA ASN A 88 -10.76 1.05 -12.73
C ASN A 88 -10.11 -0.31 -12.46
N GLU A 89 -8.78 -0.42 -12.60
CA GLU A 89 -8.05 -1.65 -12.33
C GLU A 89 -8.10 -2.01 -10.84
N SER A 90 -7.98 -1.01 -9.98
CA SER A 90 -8.05 -1.17 -8.52
C SER A 90 -9.43 -1.65 -8.07
N ILE A 91 -10.50 -1.06 -8.60
CA ILE A 91 -11.88 -1.50 -8.32
C ILE A 91 -12.08 -2.94 -8.82
N HIS A 92 -11.60 -3.25 -10.03
CA HIS A 92 -11.72 -4.59 -10.59
C HIS A 92 -10.97 -5.63 -9.76
N LEU A 93 -9.73 -5.34 -9.36
CA LEU A 93 -8.91 -6.19 -8.49
C LEU A 93 -9.56 -6.37 -7.12
N HIS A 94 -10.07 -5.31 -6.50
CA HIS A 94 -10.76 -5.39 -5.22
C HIS A 94 -11.98 -6.32 -5.30
N ASN A 95 -12.78 -6.19 -6.36
CA ASN A 95 -13.95 -7.04 -6.56
C ASN A 95 -13.54 -8.51 -6.77
N CYS A 96 -12.53 -8.78 -7.60
CA CYS A 96 -12.00 -10.14 -7.81
C CYS A 96 -11.47 -10.75 -6.50
N LEU A 97 -10.65 -10.02 -5.74
CA LEU A 97 -10.10 -10.51 -4.48
C LEU A 97 -11.19 -10.74 -3.44
N SER A 98 -12.16 -9.84 -3.32
CA SER A 98 -13.27 -9.99 -2.38
C SER A 98 -14.16 -11.20 -2.68
N GLN A 99 -14.21 -11.66 -3.93
CA GLN A 99 -14.91 -12.88 -4.32
C GLN A 99 -14.10 -14.14 -3.98
N LEU A 100 -12.78 -14.11 -4.06
CA LEU A 100 -11.90 -15.26 -3.80
C LEU A 100 -11.81 -15.64 -2.33
N PHE A 101 -12.08 -14.71 -1.41
CA PHE A 101 -11.96 -14.92 0.04
C PHE A 101 -13.32 -14.89 0.77
N LYS A 102 -14.42 -15.22 0.06
CA LYS A 102 -15.73 -15.46 0.67
C LYS A 102 -15.84 -16.83 1.33
#